data_AF-A0A6N3G6V0-F1
#
_entry.id   AF-A0A6N3G6V0-F1
#
_cell.length_a   1.000
_cell.length_b   1.000
_cell.length_c   1.000
_cell.angle_alpha   90.00
_cell.angle_beta   90.00
_cell.angle_gamma   90.00
#
_symmetry.space_group_name_H-M   'P 1'
#
loop_
_entity.id
_entity.type
_entity.pdbx_description
1 polymer ?
#
loop_
_entity_poly.entity_id
_entity_poly.type
_entity_poly.pdbx_seq_one_letter_code
_entity_poly.pdbx_strand_id
1 'polypeptide(L)'
;MGMLRYALLNIKKDLKDNSIYVFAIVISFITVLMVLNCFTNATYLEGVDTVIVDESQKEIVQLDSKLQFFIEEPTLLHGQNFLILFLVVLVFTYFCNSYFIKNKGKEFAFFTINGATIGDRVKYIMFENSIFFLVGGAIGTVLGFIFVPLSNILMYSISGHWGDIWTINFYMFKYTLLVFLFEFGVVGLLNLGDVYRREPVELLNLNNNRSQIDSRHVKVPNIIFVILFLIPILFAIFWGNTQGAEYAVYILSFGGLFGLYGIIKYFVPTIGKKLSRMSFTYKGVRKIYIGNFISSLRGSLYFILGLVLSLLYYSMITVRYSIVDGAISSSLYCYIITSMLVGLALLYKTIVEWEKKIREYKQLKILGYSKEEIISIIYKENILFFGLGLMLPVILLLSNFIVYIIAGYFSPIFSVFLIISAVGPITIIGILATIRNKNKIIKEIYPVE
;
A
#
# COMPACT_ATOMS: atom_id res chain seq x y z
N MET A 1 -21.70 -8.63 -33.78
CA MET A 1 -20.79 -7.48 -33.54
C MET A 1 -19.63 -7.97 -32.70
N GLY A 2 -18.38 -7.84 -33.17
CA GLY A 2 -17.22 -8.37 -32.43
C GLY A 2 -17.03 -7.66 -31.09
N MET A 3 -16.71 -8.40 -30.03
CA MET A 3 -16.48 -7.87 -28.68
C MET A 3 -15.38 -6.80 -28.62
N LEU A 4 -14.38 -6.87 -29.51
CA LEU A 4 -13.36 -5.82 -29.65
C LEU A 4 -13.94 -4.51 -30.20
N ARG A 5 -14.91 -4.58 -31.11
CA ARG A 5 -15.61 -3.38 -31.62
C ARG A 5 -16.51 -2.78 -30.55
N TYR A 6 -17.14 -3.62 -29.72
CA TYR A 6 -17.88 -3.17 -28.54
C TYR A 6 -16.95 -2.48 -27.53
N ALA A 7 -15.80 -3.08 -27.22
CA ALA A 7 -14.78 -2.45 -26.38
C ALA A 7 -14.39 -1.08 -26.95
N LEU A 8 -14.00 -1.02 -28.23
CA LEU A 8 -13.60 0.22 -28.90
C LEU A 8 -14.64 1.34 -28.79
N LEU A 9 -15.92 1.01 -28.98
CA LEU A 9 -17.01 1.99 -28.90
C LEU A 9 -17.25 2.48 -27.47
N ASN A 10 -16.98 1.64 -26.46
CA ASN A 10 -17.20 1.98 -25.06
C ASN A 10 -15.97 2.50 -24.32
N ILE A 11 -14.75 2.43 -24.89
CA ILE A 11 -13.49 2.88 -24.24
C ILE A 11 -13.64 4.23 -23.54
N LYS A 12 -14.27 5.23 -24.17
CA LYS A 12 -14.40 6.57 -23.56
C LYS A 12 -15.25 6.54 -22.29
N LYS A 13 -16.30 5.73 -22.30
CA LYS A 13 -17.14 5.51 -21.12
C LYS A 13 -16.38 4.66 -20.09
N ASP A 14 -15.71 3.61 -20.51
CA ASP A 14 -14.94 2.72 -19.63
C ASP A 14 -13.77 3.43 -18.95
N LEU A 15 -13.08 4.35 -19.65
CA LEU A 15 -12.05 5.22 -19.07
C LEU A 15 -12.62 6.18 -18.03
N LYS A 16 -13.85 6.67 -18.22
CA LYS A 16 -14.52 7.56 -17.27
C LYS A 16 -14.97 6.80 -16.04
N ASP A 17 -15.63 5.66 -16.25
CA ASP A 17 -16.19 4.82 -15.19
C ASP A 17 -15.06 4.15 -14.38
N ASN A 18 -13.91 3.87 -15.00
CA ASN A 18 -12.72 3.31 -14.36
C ASN A 18 -11.57 4.33 -14.23
N SER A 19 -11.88 5.63 -14.20
CA SER A 19 -10.87 6.71 -14.11
C SER A 19 -9.97 6.57 -12.88
N ILE A 20 -10.51 6.01 -11.80
CA ILE A 20 -9.79 5.78 -10.55
C ILE A 20 -8.74 4.64 -10.72
N TYR A 21 -9.03 3.62 -11.53
CA TYR A 21 -8.07 2.56 -11.83
C TYR A 21 -6.91 3.10 -12.69
N VAL A 22 -7.21 3.91 -13.70
CA VAL A 22 -6.19 4.60 -14.51
C VAL A 22 -5.34 5.52 -13.64
N PHE A 23 -5.96 6.25 -12.71
CA PHE A 23 -5.23 7.09 -11.76
C PHE A 23 -4.26 6.28 -10.87
N ALA A 24 -4.64 5.07 -10.46
CA ALA A 24 -3.74 4.19 -9.72
C ALA A 24 -2.51 3.77 -10.55
N ILE A 25 -2.70 3.44 -11.84
CA ILE A 25 -1.61 3.13 -12.78
C ILE A 25 -0.69 4.35 -13.00
N VAL A 26 -1.26 5.54 -13.06
CA VAL A 26 -0.48 6.78 -13.19
C VAL A 26 0.38 7.01 -11.94
N ILE A 27 -0.18 6.86 -10.75
CA ILE A 27 0.57 7.01 -9.49
C ILE A 27 1.68 5.95 -9.38
N SER A 28 1.39 4.68 -9.70
CA SER A 28 2.41 3.64 -9.66
C SER A 28 3.60 4.00 -10.54
N PHE A 29 3.34 4.43 -11.77
CA PHE A 29 4.38 4.87 -12.70
C PHE A 29 5.21 6.04 -12.14
N ILE A 30 4.55 7.09 -11.64
CA ILE A 30 5.22 8.27 -11.07
C ILE A 30 6.10 7.88 -9.88
N THR A 31 5.58 7.08 -8.95
CA THR A 31 6.34 6.67 -7.76
C THR A 31 7.57 5.84 -8.10
N VAL A 32 7.46 4.88 -9.03
CA VAL A 32 8.60 4.09 -9.51
C VAL A 32 9.64 5.00 -10.16
N LEU A 33 9.21 5.97 -10.97
CA LEU A 33 10.10 6.92 -11.64
C LEU A 33 10.82 7.84 -10.64
N MET A 34 10.11 8.38 -9.65
CA MET A 34 10.68 9.24 -8.60
C MET A 34 11.73 8.49 -7.75
N VAL A 35 11.45 7.25 -7.36
CA VAL A 35 12.38 6.46 -6.53
C VAL A 35 13.59 5.99 -7.34
N LEU A 36 13.41 5.58 -8.60
CA LEU A 36 14.54 5.23 -9.46
C LEU A 36 15.43 6.43 -9.77
N ASN A 37 14.86 7.63 -9.85
CA ASN A 37 15.64 8.85 -10.00
C ASN A 37 16.52 9.12 -8.76
N CYS A 38 16.00 8.86 -7.57
CA CYS A 38 16.79 8.87 -6.33
C CYS A 38 18.00 7.89 -6.39
N PHE A 39 17.85 6.74 -7.04
CA PHE A 39 18.89 5.72 -7.12
C PHE A 39 19.91 5.93 -8.24
N THR A 40 19.56 6.69 -9.28
CA THR A 40 20.39 6.84 -10.49
C THR A 40 21.09 8.18 -10.58
N ASN A 41 20.78 9.10 -9.67
CA ASN A 41 21.41 10.40 -9.60
C ASN A 41 22.59 10.36 -8.63
N ALA A 42 23.80 10.45 -9.19
CA ALA A 42 25.06 10.38 -8.45
C ALA A 42 25.25 11.56 -7.48
N THR A 43 24.61 12.72 -7.73
CA THR A 43 24.75 13.92 -6.88
C THR A 43 24.21 13.72 -5.46
N TYR A 44 23.36 12.73 -5.23
CA TYR A 44 22.91 12.36 -3.87
C TYR A 44 23.94 11.57 -3.07
N LEU A 45 24.98 11.08 -3.74
CA LEU A 45 26.01 10.22 -3.20
C LEU A 45 27.39 10.92 -3.19
N GLU A 46 27.48 12.15 -3.69
CA GLU A 46 28.67 13.02 -3.66
C GLU A 46 28.98 13.51 -2.22
N GLY A 47 29.23 12.54 -1.35
CA GLY A 47 30.05 12.63 -0.14
C GLY A 47 31.04 11.46 -0.05
N VAL A 48 31.14 10.62 -1.11
CA VAL A 48 32.07 9.47 -1.19
C VAL A 48 33.32 9.77 -2.01
N ASP A 49 33.39 10.90 -2.72
CA ASP A 49 34.57 11.22 -3.53
C ASP A 49 35.54 12.19 -2.85
N THR A 50 36.82 11.78 -2.85
CA THR A 50 38.06 12.51 -2.52
C THR A 50 38.61 12.38 -1.10
N VAL A 51 39.10 11.19 -0.75
CA VAL A 51 40.44 11.17 -0.13
C VAL A 51 41.37 11.76 -1.18
N ILE A 52 41.79 13.00 -0.98
CA ILE A 52 42.78 13.70 -1.80
C ILE A 52 44.01 12.80 -1.86
N VAL A 53 44.21 12.12 -3.00
CA VAL A 53 45.47 11.44 -3.29
C VAL A 53 46.46 12.55 -3.61
N ASP A 54 47.24 12.93 -2.61
CA ASP A 54 48.42 13.76 -2.80
C ASP A 54 49.37 13.01 -3.74
N GLU A 55 49.68 13.61 -4.89
CA GLU A 55 50.35 12.97 -6.04
C GLU A 55 51.83 12.61 -5.78
N SER A 56 52.30 12.69 -4.54
CA SER A 56 53.73 12.70 -4.22
C SER A 56 54.25 11.60 -3.31
N GLN A 57 53.57 10.45 -3.10
CA GLN A 57 54.26 9.26 -2.57
C GLN A 57 53.79 7.96 -3.22
N LYS A 58 54.67 7.42 -4.07
CA LYS A 58 54.69 6.05 -4.56
C LYS A 58 54.87 5.08 -3.38
N GLU A 59 53.81 4.78 -2.66
CA GLU A 59 53.71 3.53 -1.91
C GLU A 59 52.35 2.90 -2.16
N ILE A 60 52.41 1.73 -2.81
CA ILE A 60 51.32 0.80 -3.04
C ILE A 60 50.90 0.29 -1.66
N VAL A 61 50.06 1.02 -0.96
CA VAL A 61 49.31 0.51 0.19
C VAL A 61 47.99 -0.01 -0.38
N GLN A 62 47.85 -1.32 -0.29
CA GLN A 62 46.66 -2.11 -0.58
C GLN A 62 45.39 -1.29 -0.34
N LEU A 63 44.60 -1.08 -1.40
CA LEU A 63 43.28 -0.48 -1.34
C LEU A 63 42.47 -1.24 -0.27
N ASP A 64 42.14 -0.58 0.83
CA ASP A 64 41.53 -1.21 2.00
C ASP A 64 40.25 -1.96 1.57
N SER A 65 40.15 -3.23 1.95
CA SER A 65 39.00 -4.10 1.67
C SER A 65 37.65 -3.49 2.08
N LYS A 66 37.67 -2.54 3.04
CA LYS A 66 36.50 -1.73 3.40
C LYS A 66 36.04 -0.80 2.27
N LEU A 67 36.95 -0.18 1.51
CA LEU A 67 36.62 0.74 0.43
C LEU A 67 36.07 0.02 -0.81
N GLN A 68 36.62 -1.16 -1.16
CA GLN A 68 36.04 -2.02 -2.20
C GLN A 68 34.65 -2.55 -1.82
N PHE A 69 34.43 -2.88 -0.54
CA PHE A 69 33.13 -3.26 -0.01
C PHE A 69 32.09 -2.13 -0.16
N PHE A 70 32.49 -0.87 0.08
CA PHE A 70 31.63 0.31 -0.12
C PHE A 70 31.28 0.61 -1.59
N ILE A 71 32.01 0.07 -2.57
CA ILE A 71 31.71 0.26 -4.01
C ILE A 71 30.75 -0.83 -4.53
N GLU A 72 30.81 -2.07 -3.99
CA GLU A 72 29.90 -3.16 -4.36
C GLU A 72 28.56 -3.12 -3.59
N GLU A 73 28.55 -2.76 -2.31
CA GLU A 73 27.34 -2.69 -1.48
C GLU A 73 26.24 -1.69 -1.91
N PRO A 74 26.53 -0.50 -2.48
CA PRO A 74 25.47 0.39 -2.92
C PRO A 74 24.63 -0.30 -4.00
N THR A 75 25.21 -1.03 -4.95
CA THR A 75 24.41 -1.74 -5.97
C THR A 75 23.43 -2.74 -5.36
N LEU A 76 23.84 -3.43 -4.30
CA LEU A 76 22.99 -4.36 -3.55
C LEU A 76 21.87 -3.63 -2.79
N LEU A 77 22.18 -2.53 -2.12
CA LEU A 77 21.21 -1.68 -1.42
C LEU A 77 20.16 -1.11 -2.39
N HIS A 78 20.62 -0.57 -3.52
CA HIS A 78 19.77 -0.07 -4.59
C HIS A 78 18.85 -1.18 -5.13
N GLY A 79 19.39 -2.39 -5.32
CA GLY A 79 18.62 -3.57 -5.71
C GLY A 79 17.56 -3.98 -4.69
N GLN A 80 17.90 -4.02 -3.40
CA GLN A 80 16.96 -4.41 -2.34
C GLN A 80 15.85 -3.36 -2.13
N ASN A 81 16.19 -2.07 -2.12
CA ASN A 81 15.21 -0.99 -2.01
C ASN A 81 14.25 -0.96 -3.21
N PHE A 82 14.79 -1.18 -4.40
CA PHE A 82 14.00 -1.32 -5.62
C PHE A 82 13.05 -2.53 -5.57
N LEU A 83 13.51 -3.70 -5.10
CA LEU A 83 12.68 -4.90 -4.99
C LEU A 83 11.48 -4.70 -4.05
N ILE A 84 11.68 -3.99 -2.94
CA ILE A 84 10.62 -3.76 -1.96
C ILE A 84 9.63 -2.72 -2.45
N LEU A 85 10.11 -1.65 -3.08
CA LEU A 85 9.23 -0.71 -3.77
C LEU A 85 8.39 -1.44 -4.82
N PHE A 86 9.03 -2.24 -5.67
CA PHE A 86 8.39 -3.01 -6.71
C PHE A 86 7.30 -3.94 -6.16
N LEU A 87 7.55 -4.62 -5.04
CA LEU A 87 6.54 -5.45 -4.37
C LEU A 87 5.34 -4.61 -3.90
N VAL A 88 5.59 -3.47 -3.24
CA VAL A 88 4.52 -2.59 -2.74
C VAL A 88 3.65 -2.07 -3.90
N VAL A 89 4.27 -1.63 -4.99
CA VAL A 89 3.56 -1.13 -6.17
C VAL A 89 2.76 -2.25 -6.83
N LEU A 90 3.33 -3.46 -6.95
CA LEU A 90 2.61 -4.63 -7.49
C LEU A 90 1.37 -4.97 -6.65
N VAL A 91 1.48 -4.99 -5.32
CA VAL A 91 0.34 -5.23 -4.42
C VAL A 91 -0.73 -4.15 -4.59
N PHE A 92 -0.31 -2.89 -4.73
CA PHE A 92 -1.22 -1.77 -4.98
C PHE A 92 -1.97 -1.91 -6.31
N THR A 93 -1.25 -2.16 -7.41
CA THR A 93 -1.84 -2.32 -8.75
C THR A 93 -2.74 -3.55 -8.81
N TYR A 94 -2.33 -4.68 -8.21
CA TYR A 94 -3.15 -5.90 -8.13
C TYR A 94 -4.48 -5.63 -7.45
N PHE A 95 -4.45 -4.95 -6.30
CA PHE A 95 -5.68 -4.65 -5.57
C PHE A 95 -6.59 -3.78 -6.43
N CYS A 96 -6.07 -2.69 -6.99
CA CYS A 96 -6.85 -1.80 -7.85
C CYS A 96 -7.49 -2.54 -9.01
N ASN A 97 -6.74 -3.45 -9.63
CA ASN A 97 -7.20 -4.33 -10.69
C ASN A 97 -8.30 -5.32 -10.23
N SER A 98 -8.17 -5.94 -9.06
CA SER A 98 -9.20 -6.86 -8.54
C SER A 98 -10.57 -6.18 -8.41
N TYR A 99 -10.60 -4.89 -8.08
CA TYR A 99 -11.83 -4.10 -8.07
C TYR A 99 -12.34 -3.75 -9.46
N PHE A 100 -11.45 -3.39 -10.38
CA PHE A 100 -11.80 -3.19 -11.78
C PHE A 100 -12.53 -4.42 -12.35
N ILE A 101 -12.00 -5.63 -12.15
CA ILE A 101 -12.64 -6.89 -12.58
C ILE A 101 -14.00 -7.12 -11.90
N LYS A 102 -14.15 -6.74 -10.62
CA LYS A 102 -15.45 -6.85 -9.92
C LYS A 102 -16.51 -5.95 -10.55
N ASN A 103 -16.15 -4.72 -10.94
CA ASN A 103 -17.06 -3.80 -11.58
C ASN A 103 -17.49 -4.29 -12.98
N LYS A 104 -16.60 -4.95 -13.71
CA LYS A 104 -16.88 -5.58 -15.02
C LYS A 104 -17.75 -6.85 -14.96
N GLY A 105 -18.11 -7.32 -13.76
CA GLY A 105 -18.89 -8.55 -13.60
C GLY A 105 -20.24 -8.55 -14.32
N LYS A 106 -20.94 -7.40 -14.36
CA LYS A 106 -22.22 -7.27 -15.09
C LYS A 106 -22.05 -7.40 -16.61
N GLU A 107 -20.98 -6.82 -17.15
CA GLU A 107 -20.67 -6.94 -18.58
C GLU A 107 -20.30 -8.38 -18.94
N PHE A 108 -19.50 -9.05 -18.10
CA PHE A 108 -19.18 -10.46 -18.29
C PHE A 108 -20.41 -11.36 -18.23
N ALA A 109 -21.36 -11.08 -17.33
CA ALA A 109 -22.63 -11.79 -17.29
C ALA A 109 -23.42 -11.58 -18.59
N PHE A 110 -23.53 -10.34 -19.06
CA PHE A 110 -24.18 -10.01 -20.34
C PHE A 110 -23.53 -10.73 -21.53
N PHE A 111 -22.20 -10.73 -21.64
CA PHE A 111 -21.51 -11.46 -22.72
C PHE A 111 -21.75 -12.96 -22.65
N THR A 112 -21.78 -13.52 -21.44
CA THR A 112 -22.00 -14.96 -21.27
C THR A 112 -23.44 -15.36 -21.66
N ILE A 113 -24.43 -14.54 -21.32
CA ILE A 113 -25.83 -14.74 -21.75
C ILE A 113 -25.96 -14.68 -23.28
N ASN A 114 -25.15 -13.84 -23.93
CA ASN A 114 -25.08 -13.74 -25.40
C ASN A 114 -24.19 -14.82 -26.06
N GLY A 115 -23.77 -15.86 -25.33
CA GLY A 115 -23.01 -16.99 -25.87
C GLY A 115 -21.51 -16.75 -26.07
N ALA A 116 -20.92 -15.70 -25.46
CA ALA A 116 -19.49 -15.47 -25.54
C ALA A 116 -18.68 -16.55 -24.82
N THR A 117 -17.59 -17.00 -25.45
CA THR A 117 -16.71 -18.01 -24.84
C THR A 117 -15.85 -17.40 -23.71
N ILE A 118 -15.18 -18.24 -22.92
CA ILE A 118 -14.20 -17.78 -21.92
C ILE A 118 -13.07 -17.00 -22.60
N GLY A 119 -12.55 -17.52 -23.72
CA GLY A 119 -11.46 -16.89 -24.47
C GLY A 119 -11.82 -15.51 -24.98
N ASP A 120 -13.08 -15.28 -25.34
CA ASP A 120 -13.54 -13.98 -25.78
C ASP A 120 -13.60 -12.94 -24.65
N ARG A 121 -14.07 -13.33 -23.46
CA ARG A 121 -14.07 -12.47 -22.27
C ARG A 121 -12.64 -12.10 -21.85
N VAL A 122 -11.72 -13.05 -21.97
CA VAL A 122 -10.28 -12.84 -21.76
C VAL A 122 -9.72 -11.81 -22.74
N LYS A 123 -9.99 -11.96 -24.04
CA LYS A 123 -9.52 -11.01 -25.07
C LYS A 123 -10.06 -9.60 -24.81
N TYR A 124 -11.33 -9.51 -24.43
CA TYR A 124 -11.97 -8.23 -24.08
C TYR A 124 -11.24 -7.52 -22.93
N ILE A 125 -11.06 -8.20 -21.78
CA ILE A 125 -10.43 -7.55 -20.61
C ILE A 125 -8.95 -7.23 -20.86
N MET A 126 -8.24 -8.07 -21.61
CA MET A 126 -6.84 -7.82 -21.98
C MET A 126 -6.72 -6.58 -22.86
N PHE A 127 -7.65 -6.41 -23.81
CA PHE A 127 -7.67 -5.25 -24.69
C PHE A 127 -7.94 -3.95 -23.91
N GLU A 128 -8.95 -3.93 -23.02
CA GLU A 128 -9.21 -2.78 -22.15
C GLU A 128 -8.01 -2.46 -21.24
N ASN A 129 -7.44 -3.49 -20.60
CA ASN A 129 -6.29 -3.32 -19.71
C ASN A 129 -5.07 -2.76 -20.47
N SER A 130 -4.85 -3.20 -21.71
CA SER A 130 -3.78 -2.66 -22.56
C SER A 130 -3.96 -1.16 -22.81
N ILE A 131 -5.19 -0.72 -23.08
CA ILE A 131 -5.49 0.70 -23.29
C ILE A 131 -5.29 1.49 -22.00
N PHE A 132 -5.71 0.96 -20.85
CA PHE A 132 -5.50 1.63 -19.56
C PHE A 132 -4.03 1.77 -19.20
N PHE A 133 -3.20 0.75 -19.46
CA PHE A 133 -1.76 0.84 -19.29
C PHE A 133 -1.12 1.81 -20.28
N LEU A 134 -1.56 1.87 -21.54
CA LEU A 134 -1.05 2.83 -22.52
C LEU A 134 -1.38 4.28 -22.11
N VAL A 135 -2.63 4.55 -21.78
CA VAL A 135 -3.09 5.88 -21.33
C VAL A 135 -2.43 6.26 -20.01
N GLY A 136 -2.41 5.34 -19.04
CA GLY A 136 -1.80 5.54 -17.73
C GLY A 136 -0.29 5.76 -17.81
N GLY A 137 0.42 5.00 -18.64
CA GLY A 137 1.86 5.16 -18.86
C GLY A 137 2.21 6.47 -19.57
N ALA A 138 1.42 6.88 -20.57
CA ALA A 138 1.62 8.17 -21.26
C ALA A 138 1.42 9.35 -20.31
N ILE A 139 0.31 9.36 -19.56
CA ILE A 139 0.03 10.40 -18.56
C ILE A 139 1.07 10.37 -17.43
N GLY A 140 1.42 9.18 -16.95
CA GLY A 140 2.42 8.96 -15.90
C GLY A 140 3.81 9.42 -16.31
N THR A 141 4.18 9.28 -17.58
CA THR A 141 5.46 9.81 -18.10
C THR A 141 5.46 11.34 -18.08
N VAL A 142 4.42 11.97 -18.64
CA VAL A 142 4.32 13.44 -18.69
C VAL A 142 4.30 14.04 -17.28
N LEU A 143 3.46 13.49 -16.39
CA LEU A 143 3.41 13.93 -14.99
C LEU A 143 4.70 13.57 -14.25
N GLY A 144 5.33 12.43 -14.53
CA GLY A 144 6.59 12.01 -13.94
C GLY A 144 7.70 13.03 -14.15
N PHE A 145 7.84 13.58 -15.36
CA PHE A 145 8.80 14.67 -15.62
C PHE A 145 8.52 15.94 -14.83
N ILE A 146 7.27 16.19 -14.42
CA ILE A 146 6.90 17.32 -13.56
C ILE A 146 7.21 17.01 -12.08
N PHE A 147 7.03 15.75 -11.66
CA PHE A 147 7.27 15.32 -10.27
C PHE A 147 8.74 15.01 -9.96
N VAL A 148 9.59 14.75 -10.94
CA VAL A 148 11.04 14.52 -10.75
C VAL A 148 11.74 15.74 -10.14
N PRO A 149 11.55 16.97 -10.64
CA PRO A 149 12.05 18.18 -9.97
C PRO A 149 11.64 18.26 -8.50
N LEU A 150 10.40 17.92 -8.18
CA LEU A 150 9.91 17.91 -6.80
C LEU A 150 10.62 16.82 -5.96
N SER A 151 10.81 15.63 -6.53
CA SER A 151 11.62 14.55 -5.92
C SER A 151 13.03 15.03 -5.61
N ASN A 152 13.65 15.77 -6.52
CA ASN A 152 15.03 16.26 -6.38
C ASN A 152 15.13 17.30 -5.27
N ILE A 153 14.20 18.25 -5.21
CA ILE A 153 14.13 19.24 -4.12
C ILE A 153 14.00 18.54 -2.76
N LEU A 154 13.10 17.55 -2.66
CA LEU A 154 12.92 16.80 -1.41
C LEU A 154 14.19 16.05 -1.04
N MET A 155 14.84 15.41 -2.01
CA MET A 155 16.06 14.65 -1.75
C MET A 155 17.23 15.53 -1.33
N TYR A 156 17.44 16.67 -1.99
CA TYR A 156 18.46 17.64 -1.59
C TYR A 156 18.18 18.22 -0.20
N SER A 157 16.91 18.47 0.13
CA SER A 157 16.53 18.92 1.48
C SER A 157 16.77 17.86 2.56
N ILE A 158 16.60 16.57 2.26
CA ILE A 158 16.86 15.48 3.21
C ILE A 158 18.36 15.24 3.34
N SER A 159 19.09 15.26 2.21
CA SER A 159 20.52 14.97 2.15
C SER A 159 21.39 16.13 2.60
N GLY A 160 20.88 17.36 2.61
CA GLY A 160 21.66 18.58 2.88
C GLY A 160 22.64 18.98 1.76
N HIS A 161 22.58 18.29 0.62
CA HIS A 161 23.42 18.54 -0.55
C HIS A 161 22.71 19.45 -1.54
N TRP A 162 23.48 20.22 -2.32
CA TRP A 162 22.96 21.11 -3.35
C TRP A 162 23.27 20.52 -4.72
N GLY A 163 22.24 20.32 -5.55
CA GLY A 163 22.41 19.87 -6.93
C GLY A 163 21.35 20.42 -7.86
N ASP A 164 21.50 20.15 -9.15
CA ASP A 164 20.54 20.60 -10.16
C ASP A 164 19.23 19.82 -10.05
N ILE A 165 18.14 20.57 -9.91
CA ILE A 165 16.78 20.08 -9.77
C ILE A 165 16.33 19.34 -11.05
N TRP A 166 16.94 19.63 -12.20
CA TRP A 166 16.60 19.01 -13.48
C TRP A 166 17.46 17.79 -13.84
N THR A 167 18.26 17.28 -12.90
CA THR A 167 19.01 16.04 -13.08
C THR A 167 18.08 14.86 -13.37
N ILE A 168 18.16 14.38 -14.61
CA ILE A 168 17.37 13.27 -15.14
C ILE A 168 18.31 12.28 -15.81
N ASN A 169 18.30 11.04 -15.35
CA ASN A 169 19.10 9.96 -15.92
C ASN A 169 18.24 9.06 -16.83
N PHE A 170 18.69 8.79 -18.07
CA PHE A 170 17.99 7.91 -19.00
C PHE A 170 17.81 6.47 -18.47
N TYR A 171 18.74 6.01 -17.62
CA TYR A 171 18.62 4.70 -16.96
C TYR A 171 17.36 4.60 -16.09
N MET A 172 16.94 5.70 -15.43
CA MET A 172 15.73 5.71 -14.61
C MET A 172 14.50 5.34 -15.45
N PHE A 173 14.38 5.94 -16.64
CA PHE A 173 13.23 5.74 -17.53
C PHE A 173 13.21 4.32 -18.08
N LYS A 174 14.38 3.77 -18.44
CA LYS A 174 14.51 2.38 -18.89
C LYS A 174 14.02 1.40 -17.82
N TYR A 175 14.42 1.58 -16.56
CA TYR A 175 13.99 0.69 -15.48
C TYR A 175 12.52 0.89 -15.10
N THR A 176 12.00 2.12 -15.11
CA THR A 176 10.56 2.37 -14.92
C THR A 176 9.73 1.66 -15.98
N LEU A 177 10.14 1.73 -17.25
CA LEU A 177 9.44 1.07 -18.34
C LEU A 177 9.48 -0.46 -18.21
N LEU A 178 10.59 -1.03 -17.74
CA LEU A 178 10.71 -2.47 -17.46
C LEU A 178 9.75 -2.91 -16.34
N VAL A 179 9.72 -2.18 -15.22
CA VAL A 179 8.76 -2.42 -14.12
C VAL A 179 7.33 -2.35 -14.62
N PHE A 180 7.02 -1.34 -15.42
CA PHE A 180 5.68 -1.12 -15.94
C PHE A 180 5.21 -2.25 -16.88
N LEU A 181 6.09 -2.74 -17.76
CA LEU A 181 5.81 -3.90 -18.61
C LEU A 181 5.62 -5.18 -17.78
N PHE A 182 6.40 -5.35 -16.72
CA PHE A 182 6.23 -6.48 -15.82
C PHE A 182 4.90 -6.41 -15.06
N GLU A 183 4.54 -5.24 -14.53
CA GLU A 183 3.24 -5.00 -13.90
C GLU A 183 2.08 -5.33 -14.84
N PHE A 184 2.16 -4.88 -16.10
CA PHE A 184 1.19 -5.20 -17.13
C PHE A 184 1.05 -6.72 -17.32
N GLY A 185 2.17 -7.45 -17.41
CA GLY A 185 2.19 -8.90 -17.54
C GLY A 185 1.55 -9.62 -16.36
N VAL A 186 1.92 -9.24 -15.13
CA VAL A 186 1.37 -9.84 -13.90
C VAL A 186 -0.14 -9.57 -13.78
N VAL A 187 -0.57 -8.32 -14.00
CA VAL A 187 -1.98 -7.95 -13.97
C VAL A 187 -2.77 -8.73 -15.04
N GLY A 188 -2.20 -8.90 -16.24
CA GLY A 188 -2.76 -9.74 -17.28
C GLY A 188 -2.96 -11.18 -16.81
N LEU A 189 -1.94 -11.82 -16.25
CA LEU A 189 -2.05 -13.20 -15.73
C LEU A 189 -3.11 -13.33 -14.64
N LEU A 190 -3.22 -12.35 -13.76
CA LEU A 190 -4.23 -12.33 -12.70
C LEU A 190 -5.65 -12.16 -13.26
N ASN A 191 -5.81 -11.33 -14.30
CA ASN A 191 -7.07 -11.19 -15.03
C ASN A 191 -7.51 -12.51 -15.68
N LEU A 192 -6.58 -13.28 -16.25
CA LEU A 192 -6.88 -14.61 -16.79
C LEU A 192 -7.41 -15.55 -15.71
N GLY A 193 -6.71 -15.61 -14.57
CA GLY A 193 -7.10 -16.45 -13.43
C GLY A 193 -8.49 -16.09 -12.89
N ASP A 194 -8.78 -14.79 -12.78
CA ASP A 194 -10.06 -14.30 -12.26
C ASP A 194 -11.22 -14.54 -13.23
N VAL A 195 -11.02 -14.36 -14.55
CA VAL A 195 -12.06 -14.64 -15.55
C VAL A 195 -12.36 -16.13 -15.64
N TYR A 196 -11.34 -16.99 -15.51
CA TYR A 196 -11.50 -18.45 -15.57
C TYR A 196 -12.31 -19.00 -14.38
N ARG A 197 -12.11 -18.44 -13.17
CA ARG A 197 -12.72 -18.95 -11.93
C ARG A 197 -14.16 -18.50 -11.68
N ARG A 198 -14.65 -17.46 -12.37
CA ARG A 198 -15.97 -16.88 -12.09
C ARG A 198 -17.07 -17.53 -12.91
N GLU A 199 -17.99 -18.22 -12.22
CA GLU A 199 -19.22 -18.72 -12.85
C GLU A 199 -20.18 -17.56 -13.19
N PRO A 200 -20.95 -17.66 -14.30
CA PRO A 200 -21.89 -16.62 -14.73
C PRO A 200 -22.97 -16.29 -13.67
N VAL A 201 -23.37 -17.29 -12.88
CA VAL A 201 -24.38 -17.14 -11.82
C VAL A 201 -23.82 -16.38 -10.62
N GLU A 202 -22.53 -16.53 -10.30
CA GLU A 202 -21.86 -15.72 -9.26
C GLU A 202 -21.65 -14.26 -9.71
N LEU A 203 -21.51 -14.02 -11.01
CA LEU A 203 -21.41 -12.67 -11.59
C LEU A 203 -22.74 -11.90 -11.53
N LEU A 204 -23.88 -12.60 -11.64
CA LEU A 204 -25.22 -12.02 -11.48
C LEU A 204 -25.61 -11.85 -10.01
N ASN A 205 -25.20 -12.78 -9.13
CA ASN A 205 -25.46 -12.76 -7.69
C ASN A 205 -24.32 -12.15 -6.86
N LEU A 206 -23.77 -11.01 -7.31
CA LEU A 206 -22.77 -10.19 -6.59
C LEU A 206 -23.19 -9.76 -5.16
N ASN A 207 -24.45 -10.02 -4.76
CA ASN A 207 -25.06 -9.62 -3.49
C ASN A 207 -25.06 -10.70 -2.40
N ASN A 208 -24.72 -11.95 -2.70
CA ASN A 208 -24.60 -12.95 -1.64
C ASN A 208 -23.24 -12.80 -0.96
N ASN A 209 -23.23 -11.97 0.10
CA ASN A 209 -22.23 -12.02 1.16
C ASN A 209 -22.24 -13.43 1.76
N ARG A 210 -21.62 -14.41 1.09
CA ARG A 210 -21.20 -15.64 1.76
C ARG A 210 -20.28 -15.15 2.86
N SER A 211 -20.76 -15.23 4.10
CA SER A 211 -19.93 -15.08 5.29
C SER A 211 -18.70 -15.93 5.03
N GLN A 212 -17.53 -15.31 4.87
CA GLN A 212 -16.32 -16.04 4.53
C GLN A 212 -16.07 -17.07 5.64
N ILE A 213 -16.41 -18.32 5.32
CA ILE A 213 -16.26 -19.45 6.21
C ILE A 213 -14.76 -19.66 6.36
N ASP A 214 -14.30 -19.83 7.60
CA ASP A 214 -12.91 -20.11 7.90
C ASP A 214 -12.51 -21.44 7.23
N SER A 215 -11.87 -21.36 6.07
CA SER A 215 -11.51 -22.50 5.23
C SER A 215 -10.14 -23.11 5.59
N ARG A 216 -9.61 -22.81 6.78
CA ARG A 216 -8.32 -23.34 7.22
C ARG A 216 -8.41 -24.85 7.46
N HIS A 217 -7.51 -25.59 6.81
CA HIS A 217 -7.29 -27.01 7.12
C HIS A 217 -6.67 -27.21 8.52
N VAL A 218 -5.90 -26.22 9.02
CA VAL A 218 -5.31 -26.24 10.38
C VAL A 218 -5.75 -25.02 11.19
N LYS A 219 -6.48 -25.25 12.28
CA LYS A 219 -7.01 -24.19 13.16
C LYS A 219 -5.98 -23.79 14.20
N VAL A 220 -5.07 -22.88 13.83
CA VAL A 220 -4.14 -22.26 14.77
C VAL A 220 -4.93 -21.45 15.82
N PRO A 221 -4.72 -21.68 17.14
CA PRO A 221 -5.36 -20.92 18.20
C PRO A 221 -5.11 -19.41 18.08
N ASN A 222 -6.14 -18.61 18.36
CA ASN A 222 -6.06 -17.15 18.26
C ASN A 222 -4.97 -16.54 19.17
N ILE A 223 -4.66 -17.20 20.29
CA ILE A 223 -3.65 -16.73 21.26
C ILE A 223 -2.25 -16.70 20.64
N ILE A 224 -1.93 -17.62 19.72
CA ILE A 224 -0.60 -17.71 19.10
C ILE A 224 -0.30 -16.47 18.27
N PHE A 225 -1.30 -15.92 17.57
CA PHE A 225 -1.13 -14.69 16.81
C PHE A 225 -0.87 -13.47 17.71
N VAL A 226 -1.49 -13.45 18.90
CA VAL A 226 -1.23 -12.40 19.90
C VAL A 226 0.19 -12.54 20.44
N ILE A 227 0.63 -13.76 20.75
CA ILE A 227 2.00 -14.03 21.22
C ILE A 227 3.01 -13.58 20.15
N LEU A 228 2.84 -14.01 18.90
CA LEU A 228 3.72 -13.61 17.79
C LEU A 228 3.81 -12.09 17.61
N PHE A 229 2.71 -11.37 17.79
CA PHE A 229 2.68 -9.92 17.73
C PHE A 229 3.43 -9.24 18.90
N LEU A 230 3.40 -9.85 20.10
CA LEU A 230 4.05 -9.30 21.29
C LEU A 230 5.55 -9.62 21.39
N ILE A 231 6.05 -10.67 20.72
CA ILE A 231 7.47 -11.07 20.73
C ILE A 231 8.44 -9.89 20.48
N PRO A 232 8.32 -9.11 19.38
CA PRO A 232 9.27 -8.01 19.12
C PRO A 232 9.19 -6.91 20.19
N ILE A 233 8.03 -6.71 20.81
CA ILE A 233 7.82 -5.73 21.89
C ILE A 233 8.54 -6.19 23.16
N LEU A 234 8.38 -7.47 23.53
CA LEU A 234 9.06 -8.05 24.70
C LEU A 234 10.57 -8.02 24.50
N PHE A 235 11.05 -8.36 23.31
CA PHE A 235 12.47 -8.27 22.99
C PHE A 235 13.00 -6.85 23.15
N ALA A 236 12.27 -5.85 22.64
CA ALA A 236 12.69 -4.45 22.75
C ALA A 236 12.87 -3.97 24.20
N ILE A 237 12.02 -4.44 25.12
CA ILE A 237 12.05 -4.05 26.54
C ILE A 237 13.20 -4.72 27.29
N PHE A 238 13.43 -6.01 27.07
CA PHE A 238 14.35 -6.80 27.90
C PHE A 238 15.75 -6.98 27.29
N TRP A 239 15.84 -7.05 25.96
CA TRP A 239 17.09 -7.34 25.23
C TRP A 239 17.48 -6.25 24.23
N GLY A 240 16.83 -5.08 24.27
CA GLY A 240 17.13 -3.96 23.36
C GLY A 240 18.55 -3.40 23.45
N ASN A 241 19.29 -3.68 24.53
CA ASN A 241 20.65 -3.17 24.75
C ASN A 241 21.77 -4.17 24.39
N THR A 242 21.45 -5.33 23.82
CA THR A 242 22.49 -6.30 23.42
C THR A 242 23.11 -5.90 22.07
N GLN A 243 24.40 -6.20 21.87
CA GLN A 243 25.05 -6.03 20.57
C GLN A 243 24.31 -6.86 19.50
N GLY A 244 24.00 -6.24 18.34
CA GLY A 244 23.23 -6.86 17.27
C GLY A 244 21.70 -6.88 17.49
N ALA A 245 21.19 -6.21 18.52
CA ALA A 245 19.76 -6.13 18.80
C ALA A 245 18.98 -5.50 17.63
N GLU A 246 19.59 -4.58 16.88
CA GLU A 246 18.99 -3.92 15.73
C GLU A 246 18.57 -4.89 14.62
N TYR A 247 19.39 -5.91 14.34
CA TYR A 247 19.07 -6.96 13.37
C TYR A 247 18.09 -7.97 13.94
N ALA A 248 18.25 -8.32 15.22
CA ALA A 248 17.38 -9.28 15.89
C ALA A 248 15.92 -8.80 15.95
N VAL A 249 15.66 -7.53 16.28
CA VAL A 249 14.29 -6.99 16.34
C VAL A 249 13.64 -6.98 14.97
N TYR A 250 14.39 -6.67 13.91
CA TYR A 250 13.86 -6.70 12.54
C TYR A 250 13.39 -8.11 12.17
N ILE A 251 14.21 -9.13 12.44
CA ILE A 251 13.86 -10.55 12.19
C ILE A 251 12.65 -10.96 13.03
N LEU A 252 12.61 -10.60 14.31
CA LEU A 252 11.47 -10.88 15.19
C LEU A 252 10.19 -10.16 14.75
N SER A 253 10.33 -8.99 14.12
CA SER A 253 9.21 -8.20 13.59
C SER A 253 8.56 -8.84 12.36
N PHE A 254 9.27 -9.69 11.61
CA PHE A 254 8.61 -10.56 10.64
C PHE A 254 7.65 -11.56 11.32
N GLY A 255 8.03 -12.12 12.47
CA GLY A 255 7.11 -12.87 13.31
C GLY A 255 5.91 -12.02 13.76
N GLY A 256 6.18 -10.76 14.13
CA GLY A 256 5.16 -9.75 14.44
C GLY A 256 4.18 -9.47 13.31
N LEU A 257 4.64 -9.46 12.05
CA LEU A 257 3.79 -9.33 10.86
C LEU A 257 2.80 -10.50 10.72
N PHE A 258 3.26 -11.74 10.93
CA PHE A 258 2.36 -12.90 10.97
C PHE A 258 1.35 -12.82 12.12
N GLY A 259 1.78 -12.29 13.28
CA GLY A 259 0.90 -11.95 14.40
C GLY A 259 -0.17 -10.94 13.98
N LEU A 260 0.21 -9.84 13.33
CA LEU A 260 -0.71 -8.79 12.85
C LEU A 260 -1.73 -9.34 11.85
N TYR A 261 -1.30 -10.18 10.90
CA TYR A 261 -2.18 -10.89 9.98
C TYR A 261 -3.27 -11.67 10.72
N GLY A 262 -2.87 -12.47 11.71
CA GLY A 262 -3.81 -13.29 12.48
C GLY A 262 -4.70 -12.49 13.42
N ILE A 263 -4.19 -11.38 13.97
CA ILE A 263 -4.99 -10.48 14.81
C ILE A 263 -6.13 -9.88 13.99
N ILE A 264 -5.85 -9.31 12.81
CA ILE A 264 -6.87 -8.71 11.94
C ILE A 264 -7.86 -9.77 11.44
N LYS A 265 -7.37 -10.95 11.02
CA LYS A 265 -8.21 -11.96 10.38
C LYS A 265 -9.05 -12.77 11.37
N TYR A 266 -8.55 -13.05 12.58
CA TYR A 266 -9.18 -13.99 13.52
C TYR A 266 -9.48 -13.38 14.90
N PHE A 267 -8.55 -12.63 15.49
CA PHE A 267 -8.72 -12.12 16.86
C PHE A 267 -9.74 -10.97 16.95
N VAL A 268 -9.55 -9.91 16.15
CA VAL A 268 -10.46 -8.74 16.10
C VAL A 268 -11.91 -9.14 15.84
N PRO A 269 -12.21 -10.07 14.90
CA PRO A 269 -13.57 -10.57 14.69
C PRO A 269 -14.17 -11.31 15.88
N THR A 270 -13.37 -12.08 16.63
CA THR A 270 -13.85 -12.80 17.82
C THR A 270 -14.21 -11.83 18.94
N ILE A 271 -13.35 -10.83 19.18
CA ILE A 271 -13.64 -9.74 20.12
C ILE A 271 -14.87 -8.97 19.66
N GLY A 272 -14.93 -8.59 18.39
CA GLY A 272 -16.04 -7.84 17.83
C GLY A 272 -17.38 -8.57 17.96
N LYS A 273 -17.42 -9.89 17.75
CA LYS A 273 -18.61 -10.71 18.01
C LYS A 273 -19.01 -10.69 19.48
N LYS A 274 -18.06 -10.82 20.42
CA LYS A 274 -18.33 -10.75 21.86
C LYS A 274 -18.85 -9.37 22.27
N LEU A 275 -18.21 -8.31 21.77
CA LEU A 275 -18.57 -6.92 22.03
C LEU A 275 -19.92 -6.53 21.43
N SER A 276 -20.29 -7.12 20.28
CA SER A 276 -21.61 -6.92 19.66
C SER A 276 -22.77 -7.62 20.39
N ARG A 277 -22.46 -8.56 21.30
CA ARG A 277 -23.45 -9.31 22.09
C ARG A 277 -23.65 -8.76 23.51
N MET A 278 -22.76 -7.88 23.99
CA MET A 278 -22.86 -7.28 25.33
C MET A 278 -24.02 -6.28 25.40
N SER A 279 -24.79 -6.35 26.49
CA SER A 279 -26.13 -5.81 26.67
C SER A 279 -26.18 -4.32 27.02
N PHE A 280 -25.68 -3.44 26.15
CA PHE A 280 -25.99 -2.02 26.26
C PHE A 280 -26.76 -1.53 25.03
N THR A 281 -27.95 -1.01 25.34
CA THR A 281 -28.93 -0.20 24.58
C THR A 281 -28.40 0.31 23.23
N TYR A 282 -29.13 0.06 22.12
CA TYR A 282 -28.73 0.13 20.69
C TYR A 282 -28.13 -1.14 20.05
N LYS A 283 -28.72 -2.31 20.32
CA LYS A 283 -28.29 -3.63 19.78
C LYS A 283 -28.14 -3.68 18.25
N GLY A 284 -28.94 -2.92 17.48
CA GLY A 284 -28.89 -2.87 16.02
C GLY A 284 -27.70 -2.05 15.49
N VAL A 285 -27.69 -0.75 15.78
CA VAL A 285 -26.65 0.21 15.35
C VAL A 285 -25.25 -0.28 15.72
N ARG A 286 -25.06 -0.79 16.94
CA ARG A 286 -23.76 -1.30 17.41
C ARG A 286 -23.25 -2.48 16.62
N LYS A 287 -24.12 -3.44 16.33
CA LYS A 287 -23.77 -4.61 15.54
C LYS A 287 -23.38 -4.22 14.11
N ILE A 288 -24.06 -3.23 13.54
CA ILE A 288 -23.80 -2.73 12.18
C ILE A 288 -22.42 -2.07 12.12
N TYR A 289 -22.12 -1.07 12.97
CA TYR A 289 -20.83 -0.38 12.84
C TYR A 289 -19.63 -1.29 13.18
N ILE A 290 -19.77 -2.23 14.14
CA ILE A 290 -18.72 -3.20 14.46
C ILE A 290 -18.53 -4.18 13.29
N GLY A 291 -19.62 -4.67 12.70
CA GLY A 291 -19.57 -5.56 11.55
C GLY A 291 -18.89 -4.91 10.35
N ASN A 292 -19.27 -3.68 10.04
CA ASN A 292 -18.68 -2.89 8.96
C ASN A 292 -17.18 -2.62 9.22
N PHE A 293 -16.81 -2.22 10.45
CA PHE A 293 -15.41 -2.04 10.83
C PHE A 293 -14.57 -3.30 10.60
N ILE A 294 -15.03 -4.46 11.05
CA ILE A 294 -14.31 -5.74 10.87
C ILE A 294 -14.17 -6.08 9.38
N SER A 295 -15.22 -5.86 8.58
CA SER A 295 -15.18 -6.08 7.14
C SER A 295 -14.17 -5.15 6.46
N SER A 296 -14.19 -3.86 6.79
CA SER A 296 -13.28 -2.85 6.27
C SER A 296 -11.83 -3.15 6.64
N LEU A 297 -11.56 -3.55 7.90
CA LEU A 297 -10.22 -3.90 8.38
C LEU A 297 -9.66 -5.15 7.69
N ARG A 298 -10.47 -6.19 7.50
CA ARG A 298 -10.07 -7.39 6.75
C ARG A 298 -9.83 -7.09 5.28
N GLY A 299 -10.66 -6.22 4.69
CA GLY A 299 -10.47 -5.79 3.31
C GLY A 299 -9.13 -5.07 3.11
N SER A 300 -8.62 -4.36 4.13
CA SER A 300 -7.38 -3.56 4.04
C SER A 300 -6.14 -4.29 4.54
N LEU A 301 -6.28 -5.56 4.96
CA LEU A 301 -5.23 -6.33 5.62
C LEU A 301 -3.92 -6.35 4.81
N TYR A 302 -3.98 -6.55 3.51
CA TYR A 302 -2.78 -6.65 2.67
C TYR A 302 -2.06 -5.30 2.51
N PHE A 303 -2.78 -4.18 2.52
CA PHE A 303 -2.17 -2.85 2.53
C PHE A 303 -1.49 -2.55 3.86
N ILE A 304 -2.15 -2.92 4.96
CA ILE A 304 -1.58 -2.73 6.29
C ILE A 304 -0.30 -3.56 6.44
N LEU A 305 -0.30 -4.81 5.97
CA LEU A 305 0.89 -5.67 6.00
C LEU A 305 1.99 -5.16 5.07
N GLY A 306 1.66 -4.79 3.84
CA GLY A 306 2.62 -4.24 2.88
C GLY A 306 3.28 -2.96 3.40
N LEU A 307 2.49 -2.08 4.02
CA LEU A 307 2.99 -0.89 4.70
C LEU A 307 3.98 -1.26 5.79
N VAL A 308 3.57 -2.07 6.78
CA VAL A 308 4.44 -2.37 7.92
C VAL A 308 5.72 -3.06 7.44
N LEU A 309 5.63 -3.98 6.49
CA LEU A 309 6.79 -4.65 5.91
C LEU A 309 7.76 -3.65 5.26
N SER A 310 7.26 -2.75 4.41
CA SER A 310 8.09 -1.75 3.73
C SER A 310 8.75 -0.77 4.70
N LEU A 311 7.99 -0.25 5.68
CA LEU A 311 8.50 0.71 6.65
C LEU A 311 9.51 0.09 7.61
N LEU A 312 9.28 -1.15 8.07
CA LEU A 312 10.26 -1.89 8.87
C LEU A 312 11.57 -2.08 8.11
N TYR A 313 11.48 -2.48 6.83
CA TYR A 313 12.66 -2.65 6.00
C TYR A 313 13.43 -1.34 5.80
N TYR A 314 12.78 -0.25 5.39
CA TYR A 314 13.48 1.02 5.19
C TYR A 314 14.10 1.54 6.48
N SER A 315 13.44 1.35 7.63
CA SER A 315 14.04 1.72 8.92
C SER A 315 15.29 0.91 9.28
N MET A 316 15.31 -0.39 8.97
CA MET A 316 16.46 -1.25 9.20
C MET A 316 17.63 -0.89 8.29
N ILE A 317 17.33 -0.58 7.02
CA ILE A 317 18.34 -0.12 6.06
C ILE A 317 18.98 1.20 6.51
N THR A 318 18.19 2.15 7.01
CA THR A 318 18.72 3.41 7.56
C THR A 318 19.72 3.17 8.69
N VAL A 319 19.44 2.19 9.57
CA VAL A 319 20.34 1.81 10.67
C VAL A 319 21.61 1.12 10.14
N ARG A 320 21.46 0.16 9.22
CA ARG A 320 22.57 -0.60 8.65
C ARG A 320 23.57 0.29 7.91
N TYR A 321 23.09 1.28 7.16
CA TYR A 321 23.90 2.19 6.37
C TYR A 321 24.07 3.56 7.04
N SER A 322 23.98 3.62 8.36
CA SER A 322 24.09 4.86 9.16
C SER A 322 25.42 5.62 9.02
N ILE A 323 26.42 5.03 8.35
CA ILE A 323 27.73 5.64 8.07
C ILE A 323 27.72 6.43 6.75
N VAL A 324 26.78 6.15 5.84
CA VAL A 324 26.73 6.76 4.50
C VAL A 324 25.51 7.68 4.40
N ASP A 325 25.74 8.99 4.47
CA ASP A 325 24.69 10.02 4.51
C ASP A 325 23.73 9.96 3.31
N GLY A 326 24.24 9.68 2.11
CA GLY A 326 23.41 9.51 0.90
C GLY A 326 22.49 8.28 0.97
N ALA A 327 22.95 7.19 1.60
CA ALA A 327 22.14 5.98 1.76
C ALA A 327 21.00 6.17 2.78
N ILE A 328 21.27 6.88 3.88
CA ILE A 328 20.27 7.31 4.87
C ILE A 328 19.19 8.16 4.19
N SER A 329 19.61 9.15 3.39
CA SER A 329 18.69 10.07 2.73
C SER A 329 17.80 9.35 1.71
N SER A 330 18.39 8.43 0.96
CA SER A 330 17.68 7.56 0.01
C SER A 330 16.66 6.64 0.68
N SER A 331 17.02 6.00 1.80
CA SER A 331 16.09 5.12 2.52
C SER A 331 14.95 5.89 3.18
N LEU A 332 15.21 7.08 3.74
CA LEU A 332 14.19 7.97 4.30
C LEU A 332 13.24 8.50 3.23
N TYR A 333 13.76 8.85 2.06
CA TYR A 333 12.94 9.23 0.92
C TYR A 333 12.00 8.09 0.51
N CYS A 334 12.52 6.86 0.38
CA CYS A 334 11.71 5.69 0.08
C CYS A 334 10.66 5.40 1.17
N TYR A 335 11.01 5.61 2.44
CA TYR A 335 10.08 5.48 3.57
C TYR A 335 8.87 6.41 3.42
N ILE A 336 9.10 7.69 3.12
CA ILE A 336 8.04 8.71 2.97
C ILE A 336 7.20 8.45 1.71
N ILE A 337 7.82 8.16 0.57
CA ILE A 337 7.09 7.93 -0.69
C ILE A 337 6.23 6.67 -0.61
N THR A 338 6.72 5.59 -0.01
CA THR A 338 5.93 4.36 0.15
C THR A 338 4.78 4.53 1.16
N SER A 339 4.96 5.30 2.23
CA SER A 339 3.86 5.61 3.15
C SER A 339 2.75 6.40 2.45
N MET A 340 3.11 7.38 1.60
CA MET A 340 2.17 8.13 0.78
C MET A 340 1.43 7.24 -0.23
N LEU A 341 2.15 6.35 -0.92
CA LEU A 341 1.58 5.41 -1.88
C LEU A 341 0.52 4.50 -1.22
N VAL A 342 0.82 3.93 -0.05
CA VAL A 342 -0.15 3.09 0.67
C VAL A 342 -1.32 3.91 1.21
N GLY A 343 -1.09 5.15 1.63
CA GLY A 343 -2.18 6.08 1.95
C GLY A 343 -3.15 6.25 0.78
N LEU A 344 -2.63 6.53 -0.42
CA LEU A 344 -3.44 6.63 -1.64
C LEU A 344 -4.16 5.31 -1.98
N ALA A 345 -3.52 4.17 -1.72
CA ALA A 345 -4.13 2.87 -1.89
C ALA A 345 -5.34 2.63 -0.97
N LEU A 346 -5.24 3.06 0.28
CA LEU A 346 -6.37 3.04 1.21
C LEU A 346 -7.47 4.01 0.76
N LEU A 347 -7.13 5.17 0.21
CA LEU A 347 -8.09 6.08 -0.41
C LEU A 347 -8.87 5.38 -1.52
N TYR A 348 -8.16 4.78 -2.47
CA TYR A 348 -8.74 4.03 -3.58
C TYR A 348 -9.72 2.98 -3.07
N LYS A 349 -9.26 2.15 -2.14
CA LYS A 349 -10.07 1.11 -1.49
C LYS A 349 -11.35 1.68 -0.91
N THR A 350 -11.23 2.76 -0.11
CA THR A 350 -12.39 3.34 0.54
C THR A 350 -13.41 3.77 -0.50
N ILE A 351 -13.00 4.52 -1.55
CA ILE A 351 -13.92 4.98 -2.61
C ILE A 351 -14.73 3.81 -3.18
N VAL A 352 -14.07 2.68 -3.46
CA VAL A 352 -14.75 1.51 -4.02
C VAL A 352 -15.68 0.82 -3.01
N GLU A 353 -15.26 0.70 -1.75
CA GLU A 353 -16.11 0.15 -0.68
C GLU A 353 -17.39 0.99 -0.47
N TRP A 354 -17.33 2.31 -0.67
CA TRP A 354 -18.49 3.17 -0.49
C TRP A 354 -19.59 2.95 -1.53
N GLU A 355 -19.26 2.63 -2.77
CA GLU A 355 -20.27 2.29 -3.80
C GLU A 355 -21.08 1.05 -3.42
N LYS A 356 -20.45 0.10 -2.73
CA LYS A 356 -21.14 -1.06 -2.15
C LYS A 356 -22.02 -0.64 -0.96
N LYS A 357 -21.46 0.14 -0.03
CA LYS A 357 -22.14 0.57 1.19
C LYS A 357 -23.37 1.42 0.96
N ILE A 358 -23.42 2.22 -0.11
CA ILE A 358 -24.63 2.97 -0.48
C ILE A 358 -25.85 2.04 -0.60
N ARG A 359 -25.68 0.86 -1.21
CA ARG A 359 -26.78 -0.12 -1.35
C ARG A 359 -27.20 -0.69 0.01
N GLU A 360 -26.23 -0.97 0.88
CA GLU A 360 -26.48 -1.47 2.24
C GLU A 360 -27.19 -0.43 3.11
N TYR A 361 -26.78 0.85 3.03
CA TYR A 361 -27.45 1.94 3.76
C TYR A 361 -28.84 2.26 3.20
N LYS A 362 -29.08 2.08 1.89
CA LYS A 362 -30.44 2.15 1.32
C LYS A 362 -31.36 1.08 1.94
N GLN A 363 -30.86 -0.14 2.13
CA GLN A 363 -31.60 -1.19 2.83
C GLN A 363 -31.86 -0.81 4.30
N LEU A 364 -30.89 -0.21 4.99
CA LEU A 364 -31.10 0.29 6.35
C LEU A 364 -32.16 1.41 6.41
N LYS A 365 -32.21 2.32 5.44
CA LYS A 365 -33.30 3.31 5.36
C LYS A 365 -34.66 2.64 5.25
N ILE A 366 -34.79 1.62 4.40
CA ILE A 366 -36.04 0.84 4.25
C ILE A 366 -36.44 0.14 5.56
N LEU A 367 -35.45 -0.30 6.35
CA LEU A 367 -35.65 -0.89 7.67
C LEU A 367 -36.01 0.13 8.76
N GLY A 368 -36.13 1.42 8.43
CA GLY A 368 -36.58 2.47 9.35
C GLY A 368 -35.46 3.24 10.06
N TYR A 369 -34.18 3.06 9.69
CA TYR A 369 -33.09 3.83 10.30
C TYR A 369 -33.13 5.30 9.88
N SER A 370 -32.91 6.19 10.86
CA SER A 370 -32.90 7.63 10.63
C SER A 370 -31.61 8.10 9.94
N LYS A 371 -31.65 9.29 9.34
CA LYS A 371 -30.47 9.93 8.74
C LYS A 371 -29.34 10.11 9.77
N GLU A 372 -29.68 10.50 10.98
CA GLU A 372 -28.73 10.70 12.08
C GLU A 372 -28.09 9.39 12.53
N GLU A 373 -28.87 8.30 12.58
CA GLU A 373 -28.35 6.98 12.92
C GLU A 373 -27.36 6.48 11.86
N ILE A 374 -27.67 6.61 10.57
CA ILE A 374 -26.75 6.23 9.48
C ILE A 374 -25.46 7.06 9.54
N ILE A 375 -25.56 8.37 9.78
CA ILE A 375 -24.38 9.24 9.95
C ILE A 375 -23.56 8.78 11.16
N SER A 376 -24.20 8.43 12.28
CA SER A 376 -23.51 7.94 13.48
C SER A 376 -22.77 6.62 13.22
N ILE A 377 -23.35 5.72 12.41
CA ILE A 377 -22.73 4.45 12.01
C ILE A 377 -21.46 4.73 11.21
N ILE A 378 -21.53 5.62 10.22
CA ILE A 378 -20.40 5.99 9.36
C ILE A 378 -19.25 6.57 10.19
N TYR A 379 -19.53 7.52 11.09
CA TYR A 379 -18.50 8.12 11.93
C TYR A 379 -17.86 7.11 12.89
N LYS A 380 -18.67 6.30 13.59
CA LYS A 380 -18.15 5.28 14.53
C LYS A 380 -17.32 4.21 13.82
N GLU A 381 -17.72 3.80 12.63
CA GLU A 381 -16.95 2.87 11.80
C GLU A 381 -15.57 3.45 11.45
N ASN A 382 -15.52 4.68 10.92
CA ASN A 382 -14.27 5.30 10.50
C ASN A 382 -13.36 5.61 11.69
N ILE A 383 -13.90 6.04 12.84
CA ILE A 383 -13.12 6.24 14.08
C ILE A 383 -12.49 4.93 14.53
N LEU A 384 -13.22 3.82 14.51
CA LEU A 384 -12.67 2.50 14.85
C LEU A 384 -11.60 2.06 13.85
N PHE A 385 -11.83 2.29 12.55
CA PHE A 385 -10.88 1.94 11.49
C PHE A 385 -9.58 2.72 11.60
N PHE A 386 -9.63 4.05 11.64
CA PHE A 386 -8.43 4.89 11.71
C PHE A 386 -7.80 4.92 13.10
N GLY A 387 -8.59 4.75 14.17
CA GLY A 387 -8.08 4.62 15.54
C GLY A 387 -7.44 3.26 15.79
N LEU A 388 -8.25 2.21 15.91
CA LEU A 388 -7.75 0.87 16.28
C LEU A 388 -7.00 0.16 15.14
N GLY A 389 -7.41 0.39 13.89
CA GLY A 389 -6.79 -0.27 12.74
C GLY A 389 -5.36 0.20 12.46
N LEU A 390 -5.07 1.50 12.64
CA LEU A 390 -3.73 2.06 12.45
C LEU A 390 -2.83 1.94 13.69
N MET A 391 -3.42 1.80 14.89
CA MET A 391 -2.63 1.54 16.10
C MET A 391 -1.80 0.26 16.01
N LEU A 392 -2.33 -0.81 15.40
CA LEU A 392 -1.62 -2.09 15.29
C LEU A 392 -0.28 -1.97 14.54
N PRO A 393 -0.21 -1.36 13.33
CA PRO A 393 1.03 -1.00 12.66
C PRO A 393 2.00 -0.17 13.51
N VAL A 394 1.48 0.87 14.18
CA VAL A 394 2.30 1.80 14.95
C VAL A 394 2.99 1.11 16.12
N ILE A 395 2.31 0.18 16.78
CA ILE A 395 2.89 -0.59 17.89
C ILE A 395 4.11 -1.42 17.43
N LEU A 396 4.04 -2.05 16.25
CA LEU A 396 5.16 -2.82 15.69
C LEU A 396 6.32 -1.92 15.25
N LEU A 397 6.03 -0.74 14.70
CA LEU A 397 7.09 0.23 14.35
C LEU A 397 7.78 0.74 15.62
N LEU A 398 7.00 1.06 16.65
CA LEU A 398 7.51 1.53 17.94
C LEU A 398 8.47 0.52 18.58
N SER A 399 8.19 -0.79 18.53
CA SER A 399 9.10 -1.79 19.10
C SER A 399 10.48 -1.78 18.44
N ASN A 400 10.56 -1.53 17.13
CA ASN A 400 11.84 -1.40 16.43
C ASN A 400 12.54 -0.10 16.80
N PHE A 401 11.79 1.02 16.80
CA PHE A 401 12.35 2.33 17.09
C PHE A 401 12.87 2.44 18.52
N ILE A 402 12.24 1.78 19.49
CA ILE A 402 12.76 1.70 20.87
C ILE A 402 14.16 1.09 20.88
N VAL A 403 14.39 -0.01 20.16
CA VAL A 403 15.73 -0.62 20.09
C VAL A 403 16.71 0.25 19.33
N TYR A 404 16.30 0.89 18.24
CA TYR A 404 17.17 1.81 17.50
C TYR A 404 17.56 3.05 18.31
N ILE A 405 16.71 3.50 19.23
CA ILE A 405 17.03 4.56 20.19
C ILE A 405 18.03 4.06 21.24
N ILE A 406 17.80 2.87 21.82
CA ILE A 406 18.70 2.29 22.83
C ILE A 406 20.09 2.03 22.24
N ALA A 407 20.16 1.56 21.00
CA ALA A 407 21.40 1.33 20.27
C ALA A 407 22.10 2.63 19.80
N GLY A 408 21.46 3.79 19.97
CA GLY A 408 22.05 5.10 19.67
C GLY A 408 21.96 5.53 18.20
N TYR A 409 21.28 4.79 17.33
CA TYR A 409 21.13 5.16 15.92
C TYR A 409 20.09 6.26 15.71
N PHE A 410 18.96 6.22 16.43
CA PHE A 410 17.88 7.20 16.29
C PHE A 410 17.73 8.09 17.52
N SER A 411 17.55 9.39 17.29
CA SER A 411 17.03 10.30 18.31
C SER A 411 15.54 10.03 18.56
N PRO A 412 15.04 10.17 19.81
CA PRO A 412 13.61 10.06 20.10
C PRO A 412 12.74 10.99 19.25
N ILE A 413 13.21 12.20 18.96
CA ILE A 413 12.51 13.18 18.13
C ILE A 413 12.40 12.70 16.69
N PHE A 414 13.48 12.13 16.16
CA PHE A 414 13.53 11.58 14.82
C PHE A 414 12.58 10.38 14.65
N SER A 415 12.54 9.49 15.65
CA SER A 415 11.60 8.36 15.67
C SER A 415 10.13 8.82 15.68
N VAL A 416 9.80 9.88 16.43
CA VAL A 416 8.45 10.46 16.41
C VAL A 416 8.13 11.05 15.03
N PHE A 417 9.07 11.76 14.40
CA PHE A 417 8.91 12.26 13.04
C PHE A 417 8.62 11.13 12.04
N LEU A 418 9.36 10.01 12.12
CA LEU A 418 9.13 8.85 11.26
C LEU A 418 7.72 8.26 11.45
N ILE A 419 7.24 8.11 12.68
CA ILE A 419 5.87 7.64 12.94
C ILE A 419 4.83 8.58 12.34
N ILE A 420 5.01 9.89 12.50
CA ILE A 420 4.11 10.90 11.93
C ILE A 420 4.14 10.82 10.39
N SER A 421 5.31 10.65 9.78
CA SER A 421 5.42 10.51 8.32
C SER A 421 4.79 9.22 7.78
N ALA A 422 4.75 8.15 8.59
CA ALA A 422 4.09 6.90 8.23
C ALA A 422 2.56 6.99 8.33
N VAL A 423 2.06 7.56 9.42
CA VAL A 423 0.62 7.53 9.77
C VAL A 423 -0.12 8.77 9.27
N GLY A 424 0.56 9.90 9.21
CA GLY A 424 0.01 11.21 8.84
C GLY A 424 -0.68 11.22 7.48
N PRO A 425 -0.02 10.76 6.39
CA PRO A 425 -0.66 10.69 5.08
C PRO A 425 -1.95 9.86 5.12
N ILE A 426 -1.95 8.73 5.84
CA ILE A 426 -3.08 7.80 5.90
C ILE A 426 -4.26 8.40 6.68
N THR A 427 -3.99 9.08 7.80
CA THR A 427 -5.04 9.70 8.61
C THR A 427 -5.66 10.89 7.89
N ILE A 428 -4.84 11.75 7.26
CA ILE A 428 -5.33 12.88 6.45
C ILE A 428 -6.22 12.37 5.32
N ILE A 429 -5.74 11.38 4.57
CA ILE A 429 -6.49 10.74 3.49
C ILE A 429 -7.79 10.11 4.02
N GLY A 430 -7.74 9.47 5.19
CA GLY A 430 -8.88 8.87 5.85
C GLY A 430 -9.98 9.86 6.23
N ILE A 431 -9.58 11.02 6.74
CA ILE A 431 -10.49 12.12 7.07
C ILE A 431 -11.13 12.67 5.80
N LEU A 432 -10.33 12.96 4.77
CA LEU A 432 -10.82 13.45 3.48
C LEU A 432 -11.82 12.48 2.84
N ALA A 433 -11.51 11.18 2.86
CA ALA A 433 -12.42 10.14 2.42
C ALA A 433 -13.72 10.19 3.24
N THR A 434 -13.64 10.21 4.58
CA THR A 434 -14.83 10.22 5.43
C THR A 434 -15.78 11.38 5.12
N ILE A 435 -15.23 12.60 4.95
CA ILE A 435 -16.01 13.80 4.62
C ILE A 435 -16.69 13.66 3.26
N ARG A 436 -15.93 13.28 2.23
CA ARG A 436 -16.45 13.10 0.86
C ARG A 436 -17.56 12.06 0.83
N ASN A 437 -17.37 10.94 1.53
CA ASN A 437 -18.29 9.81 1.47
C ASN A 437 -19.59 10.07 2.25
N LYS A 438 -19.52 10.76 3.39
CA LYS A 438 -20.72 11.24 4.10
C LYS A 438 -21.63 12.06 3.17
N ASN A 439 -21.06 13.04 2.47
CA ASN A 439 -21.83 13.93 1.61
C ASN A 439 -22.48 13.19 0.44
N LYS A 440 -21.76 12.26 -0.19
CA LYS A 440 -22.30 11.43 -1.28
C LYS A 440 -23.43 10.51 -0.81
N ILE A 441 -23.28 9.86 0.35
CA ILE A 441 -24.30 8.97 0.92
C ILE A 441 -25.59 9.73 1.23
N ILE A 442 -25.47 10.89 1.89
CA ILE A 442 -26.65 11.69 2.24
C ILE A 442 -27.38 12.12 0.97
N LYS A 443 -26.65 12.61 -0.04
CA LYS A 443 -27.24 13.05 -1.31
C LYS A 443 -27.96 11.92 -2.07
N GLU A 444 -27.42 10.70 -2.06
CA GLU A 444 -28.00 9.56 -2.78
C GLU A 444 -29.13 8.84 -2.04
N ILE A 445 -29.16 8.90 -0.70
CA ILE A 445 -30.15 8.18 0.13
C ILE A 445 -31.28 9.10 0.58
N TYR A 446 -30.97 10.36 0.86
CA TYR A 446 -31.90 11.41 1.26
C TYR A 446 -31.71 12.61 0.33
N PRO A 447 -32.09 12.49 -0.96
CA PRO A 447 -32.11 13.65 -1.84
C PRO A 447 -32.96 14.74 -1.18
N VAL A 448 -32.39 15.93 -1.06
CA VAL A 448 -33.17 17.12 -0.67
C VAL A 448 -34.07 17.39 -1.86
N GLU A 449 -35.39 17.41 -1.63
CA GLU A 449 -36.40 17.76 -2.63
C GLU A 449 -36.19 19.18 -3.17
#